data_AF-A0A6A4L4W7-F1
#
_entry.id   AF-A0A6A4L4W7-F1
#
_cell.length_a   1.000
_cell.length_b   1.000
_cell.length_c   1.000
_cell.angle_alpha   90.00
_cell.angle_beta   90.00
_cell.angle_gamma   90.00
#
_symmetry.space_group_name_H-M   'P 1'
#
loop_
_entity.id
_entity.type
_entity.pdbx_description
1 polymer ?
#
loop_
_entity_poly.entity_id
_entity_poly.type
_entity_poly.pdbx_seq_one_letter_code
_entity_poly.pdbx_strand_id
1 'polypeptide(L)'
;MDASTSGTPTIQYHNIPEQPIATIVATFQRLQRHCFGDLSPGEFPLSANPSIVLHVLTACNLDPHDLARLEASILSSLQPAHFAPDHGLSLSELAALDMCQKRAIFKPMTEVERIDLKERCGGSWKLVLRFLLAGEACSRREKSQAIAGPGHSIAVTSNGAVFSFGSNSSGQLGHGTTEEEWRPRQIRSLMASSKVKANNGWVYEQEWNILEQKFMWKCGVAFSKIMRDNRGYSSLKWRSLQGIRIIQAAAGAGRTMLISDAGRVYALGKDSFGEAEYGAQGSKLVTSPQLVESLKDIFVVQAAIGNFFTAVLSREGRVYTFSWGNDSRLGHQTEPNDLEPHPLMGALADVQVVQIAAGYCYLLALACHPSGMSVYSVGCGLGGKLGHGVRTDEKYPRLIEQFQTLNLQPVVVAAGAWHAAVVGKDGRVCTWGWGRYGCLGHGNEDCESVPKVVEALSEVKAVHVATGDYTTFVVSEKGDVYSFGCGESSSLGHNTGGADGQGNRHTNVLSPEIVTSLKQVKERVVQISLTNSIYWNAHTFALTESGKLYAFGAGDKGQLGVELAANQTERGNPERVDVDLD
;
A
#
# COMPACT_ATOMS: atom_id res chain seq x y z
N MET A 1 71.81 -1.95 -23.24
CA MET A 1 72.62 -1.35 -22.17
C MET A 1 71.68 -0.66 -21.21
N ASP A 2 71.35 -1.38 -20.15
CA ASP A 2 71.12 -1.00 -18.75
C ASP A 2 70.59 0.40 -18.34
N ALA A 3 69.47 0.30 -17.60
CA ALA A 3 69.18 0.80 -16.24
C ALA A 3 69.19 2.31 -15.91
N SER A 4 68.01 2.85 -15.52
CA SER A 4 67.77 3.46 -14.19
C SER A 4 66.32 3.95 -13.97
N THR A 5 65.59 3.23 -13.10
CA THR A 5 64.71 3.66 -11.98
C THR A 5 63.80 4.91 -12.04
N SER A 6 62.50 4.67 -11.79
CA SER A 6 61.53 5.61 -11.16
C SER A 6 61.06 5.04 -9.81
N GLY A 7 61.18 5.80 -8.71
CA GLY A 7 60.80 5.37 -7.36
C GLY A 7 59.59 6.10 -6.78
N THR A 8 58.71 5.34 -6.11
CA THR A 8 57.67 5.78 -5.16
C THR A 8 58.18 5.66 -3.71
N PRO A 9 57.83 6.55 -2.77
CA PRO A 9 58.26 6.43 -1.38
C PRO A 9 57.26 5.62 -0.52
N THR A 10 57.79 4.63 0.21
CA THR A 10 57.14 3.86 1.28
C THR A 10 57.73 4.33 2.63
N ILE A 11 56.90 4.62 3.63
CA ILE A 11 57.35 4.90 5.01
C ILE A 11 57.11 3.66 5.88
N GLN A 12 58.20 3.19 6.50
CA GLN A 12 58.26 2.04 7.42
C GLN A 12 57.81 2.43 8.84
N TYR A 13 57.07 1.53 9.51
CA TYR A 13 56.82 1.59 10.95
C TYR A 13 57.93 0.85 11.70
N HIS A 14 58.56 1.50 12.68
CA HIS A 14 59.49 0.89 13.63
C HIS A 14 58.83 0.62 14.99
N ASN A 15 59.13 -0.56 15.54
CA ASN A 15 58.68 -1.11 16.82
C ASN A 15 59.13 -0.30 18.04
N ILE A 16 58.30 -0.24 19.10
CA ILE A 16 58.67 0.23 20.44
C ILE A 16 58.53 -0.94 21.44
N PRO A 17 59.51 -1.20 22.33
CA PRO A 17 59.51 -2.34 23.25
C PRO A 17 58.75 -2.08 24.58
N GLU A 18 58.29 -3.17 25.21
CA GLU A 18 57.55 -3.25 26.47
C GLU A 18 58.39 -2.96 27.74
N GLN A 19 57.77 -2.40 28.79
CA GLN A 19 57.81 -2.77 30.24
C GLN A 19 57.40 -1.58 31.17
N PRO A 20 57.03 -1.78 32.47
CA PRO A 20 55.81 -2.40 32.99
C PRO A 20 55.03 -1.46 33.96
N ILE A 21 53.70 -1.59 34.08
CA ILE A 21 52.95 -0.95 35.19
C ILE A 21 52.31 -2.03 36.05
N ALA A 22 52.67 -1.99 37.33
CA ALA A 22 52.22 -2.88 38.38
C ALA A 22 50.77 -2.57 38.83
N THR A 23 50.00 -3.65 38.92
CA THR A 23 49.03 -4.02 39.99
C THR A 23 48.03 -2.98 40.50
N ILE A 24 46.77 -3.09 40.04
CA ILE A 24 45.60 -2.93 40.93
C ILE A 24 44.72 -4.18 40.78
N VAL A 25 44.67 -4.95 41.86
CA VAL A 25 43.78 -6.12 42.03
C VAL A 25 42.39 -5.60 42.38
N ALA A 26 41.43 -5.80 41.49
CA ALA A 26 40.02 -5.83 41.84
C ALA A 26 39.48 -7.21 41.45
N THR A 27 39.22 -8.04 42.46
CA THR A 27 38.67 -9.39 42.31
C THR A 27 37.21 -9.33 41.88
N PHE A 28 36.94 -9.49 40.58
CA PHE A 28 35.68 -10.04 40.10
C PHE A 28 35.93 -11.47 39.64
N GLN A 29 35.53 -12.45 40.46
CA GLN A 29 35.46 -13.84 40.03
C GLN A 29 34.38 -13.96 38.95
N ARG A 30 34.78 -13.85 37.68
CA ARG A 30 33.98 -14.30 36.56
C ARG A 30 34.02 -15.82 36.57
N LEU A 31 32.90 -16.46 36.93
CA LEU A 31 32.71 -17.90 36.79
C LEU A 31 32.93 -18.28 35.31
N GLN A 32 34.11 -18.80 35.02
CA GLN A 32 34.49 -19.35 33.74
C GLN A 32 33.75 -20.68 33.59
N ARG A 33 32.67 -20.70 32.82
CA ARG A 33 32.04 -21.96 32.41
C ARG A 33 32.96 -22.62 31.38
N HIS A 34 33.78 -23.56 31.85
CA HIS A 34 34.53 -24.46 30.99
C HIS A 34 33.53 -25.28 30.15
N CYS A 35 33.50 -25.02 28.85
CA CYS A 35 32.86 -25.91 27.90
C CYS A 35 33.87 -27.04 27.64
N PHE A 36 33.59 -28.22 28.18
CA PHE A 36 34.38 -29.41 27.87
C PHE A 36 34.06 -29.85 26.44
N GLY A 37 35.11 -29.87 25.61
CA GLY A 37 35.12 -30.42 24.26
C GLY A 37 36.58 -30.46 23.83
N ASP A 38 37.19 -31.63 23.92
CA ASP A 38 38.53 -31.86 23.39
C ASP A 38 38.47 -31.75 21.88
N LEU A 39 38.99 -30.64 21.33
CA LEU A 39 39.66 -30.48 20.03
C LEU A 39 39.80 -28.97 19.73
N SER A 40 41.03 -28.45 19.84
CA SER A 40 41.52 -27.12 19.41
C SER A 40 40.76 -25.85 19.90
N PRO A 41 41.42 -24.94 20.66
CA PRO A 41 40.81 -23.66 21.04
C PRO A 41 40.70 -22.76 19.80
N GLY A 42 39.48 -22.56 19.30
CA GLY A 42 39.20 -21.60 18.23
C GLY A 42 38.07 -21.97 17.29
N GLU A 43 37.65 -23.24 17.24
CA GLU A 43 36.50 -23.64 16.41
C GLU A 43 35.25 -23.80 17.29
N PHE A 44 34.28 -22.89 17.12
CA PHE A 44 32.90 -23.16 17.49
C PHE A 44 32.25 -23.90 16.32
N PRO A 45 32.06 -25.23 16.38
CA PRO A 45 31.24 -25.89 15.38
C PRO A 45 29.81 -25.36 15.56
N LEU A 46 29.38 -24.44 14.70
CA LEU A 46 28.01 -23.93 14.63
C LEU A 46 27.00 -25.09 14.46
N SER A 47 27.45 -26.24 13.94
CA SER A 47 26.72 -27.51 13.89
C SER A 47 26.38 -28.11 15.27
N ALA A 48 27.14 -27.79 16.32
CA ALA A 48 26.90 -28.30 17.67
C ALA A 48 25.79 -27.55 18.42
N ASN A 49 25.34 -26.38 17.92
CA ASN A 49 24.25 -25.62 18.53
C ASN A 49 23.35 -24.95 17.46
N PRO A 50 22.51 -25.74 16.78
CA PRO A 50 21.59 -25.25 15.74
C PRO A 50 20.65 -24.12 16.21
N SER A 51 20.33 -24.02 17.51
CA SER A 51 19.54 -22.92 18.07
C SER A 51 20.25 -21.57 17.99
N ILE A 52 21.57 -21.53 18.14
CA ILE A 52 22.36 -20.29 17.99
C ILE A 52 22.38 -19.88 16.52
N VAL A 53 22.58 -20.83 15.61
CA VAL A 53 22.55 -20.59 14.16
C VAL A 53 21.18 -20.06 13.74
N LEU A 54 20.11 -20.71 14.16
CA LEU A 54 18.74 -20.25 13.90
C LEU A 54 18.51 -18.83 14.46
N HIS A 55 18.96 -18.55 15.68
CA HIS A 55 18.82 -17.22 16.25
C HIS A 55 19.57 -16.16 15.42
N VAL A 56 20.79 -16.44 14.97
CA VAL A 56 21.56 -15.52 14.10
C VAL A 56 20.83 -15.31 12.78
N LEU A 57 20.42 -16.38 12.09
CA LEU A 57 19.71 -16.28 10.81
C LEU A 57 18.41 -15.47 10.93
N THR A 58 17.66 -15.69 12.00
CA THR A 58 16.36 -15.04 12.27
C THR A 58 16.50 -13.61 12.83
N ALA A 59 17.58 -13.30 13.55
CA ALA A 59 17.81 -11.97 14.15
C ALA A 59 18.47 -10.99 13.17
N CYS A 60 19.26 -11.49 12.23
CA CYS A 60 19.94 -10.66 11.23
C CYS A 60 19.01 -10.16 10.11
N ASN A 61 17.73 -10.55 10.10
CA ASN A 61 16.75 -10.17 9.05
C ASN A 61 17.29 -10.36 7.63
N LEU A 62 17.95 -11.50 7.39
CA LEU A 62 18.56 -11.79 6.09
C LEU A 62 17.52 -11.81 4.97
N ASP A 63 17.91 -11.34 3.78
CA ASP A 63 17.06 -11.45 2.60
C ASP A 63 16.84 -12.94 2.26
N PRO A 64 15.65 -13.35 1.80
CA PRO A 64 15.40 -14.73 1.39
C PRO A 64 16.41 -15.28 0.36
N HIS A 65 16.95 -14.42 -0.49
CA HIS A 65 17.98 -14.76 -1.45
C HIS A 65 19.33 -15.04 -0.77
N ASP A 66 19.66 -14.30 0.28
CA ASP A 66 20.85 -14.54 1.09
C ASP A 66 20.70 -15.83 1.90
N LEU A 67 19.51 -16.14 2.43
CA LEU A 67 19.21 -17.44 3.04
C LEU A 67 19.40 -18.59 2.04
N ALA A 68 18.93 -18.42 0.80
CA ALA A 68 19.11 -19.43 -0.26
C ALA A 68 20.57 -19.58 -0.70
N ARG A 69 21.34 -18.48 -0.79
CA ARG A 69 22.77 -18.52 -1.09
C ARG A 69 23.58 -19.13 0.03
N LEU A 70 23.26 -18.77 1.27
CA LEU A 70 23.87 -19.35 2.46
C LEU A 70 23.62 -20.87 2.49
N GLU A 71 22.42 -21.29 2.09
CA GLU A 71 22.11 -22.71 1.91
C GLU A 71 22.97 -23.37 0.83
N ALA A 72 23.03 -22.78 -0.36
CA ALA A 72 23.85 -23.31 -1.45
C ALA A 72 25.36 -23.32 -1.14
N SER A 73 25.85 -22.38 -0.33
CA SER A 73 27.29 -22.20 -0.04
C SER A 73 27.77 -23.05 1.14
N ILE A 74 26.90 -23.34 2.10
CA ILE A 74 27.25 -24.02 3.36
C ILE A 74 26.77 -25.49 3.39
N LEU A 75 25.79 -25.91 2.55
CA LEU A 75 25.05 -27.16 2.77
C LEU A 75 25.05 -28.19 1.62
N SER A 76 26.15 -28.92 1.47
CA SER A 76 26.04 -30.37 1.24
C SER A 76 25.98 -31.15 2.57
N SER A 77 25.89 -30.47 3.73
CA SER A 77 26.20 -31.05 5.04
C SER A 77 25.33 -30.67 6.25
N LEU A 78 24.25 -29.86 6.18
CA LEU A 78 23.29 -29.83 7.32
C LEU A 78 22.11 -30.76 7.06
N GLN A 79 22.03 -31.77 7.92
CA GLN A 79 20.88 -32.65 8.10
C GLN A 79 19.63 -31.84 8.54
N PRO A 80 18.42 -32.43 8.47
CA PRO A 80 17.20 -31.78 8.96
C PRO A 80 17.42 -31.18 10.34
N ALA A 81 16.84 -30.00 10.60
CA ALA A 81 17.07 -29.29 11.84
C ALA A 81 16.67 -30.13 13.07
N HIS A 82 15.79 -31.12 12.92
CA HIS A 82 15.24 -31.94 14.00
C HIS A 82 14.60 -31.09 15.12
N PHE A 83 14.14 -29.88 14.82
CA PHE A 83 13.39 -29.02 15.74
C PHE A 83 11.90 -28.98 15.39
N ALA A 84 11.06 -28.78 16.40
CA ALA A 84 9.64 -28.47 16.19
C ALA A 84 9.48 -27.09 15.51
N PRO A 85 8.40 -26.84 14.74
CA PRO A 85 7.22 -27.70 14.56
C PRO A 85 7.39 -28.80 13.49
N ASP A 86 8.37 -28.69 12.60
CA ASP A 86 8.59 -29.65 11.52
C ASP A 86 10.05 -30.12 11.49
N HIS A 87 10.26 -31.36 11.93
CA HIS A 87 11.57 -31.98 12.05
C HIS A 87 12.26 -32.25 10.70
N GLY A 88 11.55 -32.07 9.58
CA GLY A 88 12.07 -32.25 8.22
C GLY A 88 12.66 -30.99 7.56
N LEU A 89 12.49 -29.80 8.14
CA LEU A 89 12.96 -28.54 7.54
C LEU A 89 14.46 -28.32 7.74
N SER A 90 15.11 -27.66 6.76
CA SER A 90 16.46 -27.11 6.94
C SER A 90 16.44 -25.89 7.86
N LEU A 91 17.60 -25.52 8.43
CA LEU A 91 17.71 -24.34 9.31
C LEU A 91 17.34 -23.04 8.60
N SER A 92 17.62 -22.91 7.30
CA SER A 92 17.25 -21.74 6.48
C SER A 92 15.74 -21.63 6.28
N GLU A 93 15.06 -22.76 6.03
CA GLU A 93 13.60 -22.83 5.94
C GLU A 93 12.92 -22.54 7.29
N LEU A 94 13.48 -23.05 8.39
CA LEU A 94 12.97 -22.76 9.74
C LEU A 94 13.15 -21.28 10.10
N ALA A 95 14.30 -20.69 9.77
CA ALA A 95 14.54 -19.25 9.95
C ALA A 95 13.54 -18.41 9.14
N ALA A 96 13.29 -18.80 7.89
CA ALA A 96 12.32 -18.13 7.04
C ALA A 96 10.90 -18.23 7.62
N LEU A 97 10.50 -19.40 8.14
CA LEU A 97 9.23 -19.60 8.82
C LEU A 97 9.10 -18.73 10.08
N ASP A 98 10.13 -18.69 10.93
CA ASP A 98 10.17 -17.82 12.12
C ASP A 98 10.00 -16.34 11.73
N MET A 99 10.64 -15.91 10.65
CA MET A 99 10.50 -14.56 10.12
C MET A 99 9.09 -14.31 9.55
N CYS A 100 8.46 -15.30 8.91
CA CYS A 100 7.06 -15.20 8.48
C CYS A 100 6.12 -15.03 9.67
N GLN A 101 6.30 -15.81 10.75
CA GLN A 101 5.46 -15.79 11.95
C GLN A 101 5.44 -14.43 12.69
N LYS A 102 6.47 -13.60 12.50
CA LYS A 102 6.53 -12.24 13.07
C LYS A 102 5.65 -11.23 12.33
N ARG A 103 5.21 -11.52 11.11
CA ARG A 103 4.53 -10.56 10.22
C ARG A 103 3.03 -10.50 10.49
N ALA A 104 2.48 -9.29 10.45
CA ALA A 104 1.08 -9.02 10.80
C ALA A 104 0.08 -9.83 9.96
N ILE A 105 0.36 -10.04 8.68
CA ILE A 105 -0.54 -10.73 7.74
C ILE A 105 -0.51 -12.25 7.93
N PHE A 106 0.66 -12.80 8.28
CA PHE A 106 0.88 -14.24 8.40
C PHE A 106 0.51 -14.76 9.79
N LYS A 107 0.76 -13.97 10.84
CA LYS A 107 0.46 -14.29 12.23
C LYS A 107 -0.99 -14.80 12.48
N PRO A 108 -2.05 -14.18 11.94
CA PRO A 108 -3.42 -14.65 12.15
C PRO A 108 -3.83 -15.85 11.28
N MET A 109 -2.98 -16.31 10.36
CA MET A 109 -3.29 -17.47 9.53
C MET A 109 -3.36 -18.75 10.35
N THR A 110 -4.35 -19.58 10.03
CA THR A 110 -4.46 -20.98 10.44
C THR A 110 -3.39 -21.82 9.76
N GLU A 111 -3.12 -23.02 10.29
CA GLU A 111 -2.11 -23.89 9.71
C GLU A 111 -2.43 -24.29 8.27
N VAL A 112 -3.71 -24.53 7.95
CA VAL A 112 -4.17 -24.85 6.59
C VAL A 112 -3.86 -23.71 5.62
N GLU A 113 -4.13 -22.46 6.01
CA GLU A 113 -3.86 -21.27 5.20
C GLU A 113 -2.36 -21.05 4.99
N ARG A 114 -1.53 -21.34 5.99
CA ARG A 114 -0.07 -21.23 5.87
C ARG A 114 0.49 -22.25 4.89
N ILE A 115 -0.02 -23.48 4.91
CA ILE A 115 0.37 -24.54 3.98
C ILE A 115 -0.12 -24.20 2.56
N ASP A 116 -1.36 -23.72 2.37
CA ASP A 116 -1.84 -23.23 1.06
C ASP A 116 -0.93 -22.12 0.53
N LEU A 117 -0.56 -21.15 1.37
CA LEU A 117 0.33 -20.08 0.96
C LEU A 117 1.73 -20.59 0.56
N LYS A 118 2.26 -21.57 1.31
CA LYS A 118 3.55 -22.21 1.03
C LYS A 118 3.51 -22.92 -0.32
N GLU A 119 2.49 -23.74 -0.57
CA GLU A 119 2.26 -24.44 -1.84
C GLU A 119 2.24 -23.45 -3.01
N ARG A 120 1.45 -22.37 -2.88
CA ARG A 120 1.32 -21.33 -3.90
C ARG A 120 2.63 -20.60 -4.18
N CYS A 121 3.47 -20.40 -3.17
CA CYS A 121 4.80 -19.82 -3.32
C CYS A 121 5.86 -20.83 -3.81
N GLY A 122 5.48 -22.04 -4.22
CA GLY A 122 6.40 -23.06 -4.73
C GLY A 122 7.01 -23.98 -3.66
N GLY A 123 6.36 -24.12 -2.51
CA GLY A 123 6.71 -25.11 -1.48
C GLY A 123 7.84 -24.70 -0.53
N SER A 124 8.27 -23.43 -0.51
CA SER A 124 9.39 -22.95 0.32
C SER A 124 8.99 -21.76 1.19
N TRP A 125 9.34 -21.80 2.48
CA TRP A 125 9.15 -20.69 3.41
C TRP A 125 10.00 -19.47 3.07
N LYS A 126 11.14 -19.65 2.40
CA LYS A 126 11.92 -18.51 1.87
C LYS A 126 11.14 -17.76 0.80
N LEU A 127 10.42 -18.49 -0.07
CA LEU A 127 9.58 -17.87 -1.10
C LEU A 127 8.34 -17.21 -0.51
N VAL A 128 7.74 -17.81 0.53
CA VAL A 128 6.69 -17.14 1.33
C VAL A 128 7.22 -15.85 1.96
N LEU A 129 8.39 -15.89 2.60
CA LEU A 129 9.01 -14.73 3.22
C LEU A 129 9.28 -13.61 2.19
N ARG A 130 9.76 -13.98 1.00
CA ARG A 130 9.95 -13.06 -0.13
C ARG A 130 8.63 -12.41 -0.55
N PHE A 131 7.56 -13.19 -0.70
CA PHE A 131 6.23 -12.67 -1.02
C PHE A 131 5.73 -11.66 0.02
N LEU A 132 5.84 -12.00 1.31
CA LEU A 132 5.40 -11.13 2.40
C LEU A 132 6.22 -9.83 2.44
N LEU A 133 7.54 -9.91 2.28
CA LEU A 133 8.43 -8.75 2.18
C LEU A 133 8.08 -7.84 1.00
N ALA A 134 7.83 -8.42 -0.17
CA ALA A 134 7.42 -7.67 -1.36
C ALA A 134 6.06 -6.97 -1.13
N GLY A 135 5.10 -7.65 -0.51
CA GLY A 135 3.81 -7.07 -0.13
C GLY A 135 3.92 -5.90 0.84
N GLU A 136 4.78 -6.00 1.86
CA GLU A 136 5.06 -4.92 2.82
C GLU A 136 5.76 -3.72 2.16
N ALA A 137 6.70 -3.97 1.24
CA ALA A 137 7.36 -2.90 0.50
C ALA A 137 6.37 -2.11 -0.39
N CYS A 138 5.37 -2.79 -0.96
CA CYS A 138 4.36 -2.17 -1.81
C CYS A 138 3.18 -1.54 -1.03
N SER A 139 3.01 -1.89 0.25
CA SER A 139 1.80 -1.52 1.01
C SER A 139 2.15 -0.78 2.30
N ARG A 140 1.70 0.47 2.43
CA ARG A 140 1.81 1.26 3.67
C ARG A 140 0.73 0.90 4.70
N ARG A 141 0.54 -0.38 5.02
CA ARG A 141 -0.58 -0.87 5.86
C ARG A 141 -0.49 -0.44 7.32
N GLU A 142 0.73 -0.16 7.81
CA GLU A 142 0.99 0.29 9.18
C GLU A 142 1.35 1.78 9.26
N LYS A 143 1.22 2.50 8.15
CA LYS A 143 1.48 3.94 8.08
C LYS A 143 0.24 4.65 7.61
N SER A 144 0.22 5.94 7.86
CA SER A 144 -0.88 6.80 7.45
C SER A 144 -0.97 6.92 5.94
N GLN A 145 -2.19 7.16 5.46
CA GLN A 145 -2.55 7.25 4.05
C GLN A 145 -3.47 8.43 3.82
N ALA A 146 -3.35 9.06 2.65
CA ALA A 146 -4.30 10.03 2.15
C ALA A 146 -4.69 9.68 0.73
N ILE A 147 -5.98 9.68 0.45
CA ILE A 147 -6.56 9.27 -0.82
C ILE A 147 -7.32 10.46 -1.38
N ALA A 148 -6.85 10.95 -2.52
CA ALA A 148 -7.53 11.96 -3.30
C ALA A 148 -8.54 11.28 -4.24
N GLY A 149 -9.81 11.23 -3.82
CA GLY A 149 -10.89 10.69 -4.63
C GLY A 149 -11.48 11.70 -5.62
N PRO A 150 -12.46 11.30 -6.43
CA PRO A 150 -13.21 12.24 -7.26
C PRO A 150 -14.14 13.07 -6.37
N GLY A 151 -13.78 14.34 -6.17
CA GLY A 151 -14.55 15.31 -5.39
C GLY A 151 -14.53 15.14 -3.87
N HIS A 152 -13.86 14.12 -3.32
CA HIS A 152 -13.79 13.85 -1.89
C HIS A 152 -12.46 13.20 -1.52
N SER A 153 -12.19 13.14 -0.22
CA SER A 153 -10.88 12.80 0.33
C SER A 153 -11.03 11.93 1.56
N ILE A 154 -10.13 10.96 1.68
CA ILE A 154 -10.06 10.05 2.82
C ILE A 154 -8.65 10.10 3.38
N ALA A 155 -8.52 10.28 4.69
CA ALA A 155 -7.25 10.17 5.40
C ALA A 155 -7.35 9.08 6.47
N VAL A 156 -6.38 8.17 6.48
CA VAL A 156 -6.28 7.05 7.42
C VAL A 156 -5.04 7.27 8.27
N THR A 157 -5.19 7.28 9.58
CA THR A 157 -4.07 7.46 10.53
C THR A 157 -3.31 6.16 10.76
N SER A 158 -2.13 6.23 11.37
CA SER A 158 -1.32 5.06 11.78
C SER A 158 -2.09 4.09 12.70
N ASN A 159 -2.96 4.63 13.56
CA ASN A 159 -3.79 3.89 14.50
C ASN A 159 -5.11 3.37 13.89
N GLY A 160 -5.38 3.69 12.62
CA GLY A 160 -6.51 3.25 11.82
C GLY A 160 -7.81 4.00 12.03
N ALA A 161 -7.76 5.21 12.59
CA ALA A 161 -8.85 6.18 12.50
C ALA A 161 -8.99 6.70 11.06
N VAL A 162 -10.23 6.98 10.65
CA VAL A 162 -10.53 7.48 9.31
C VAL A 162 -11.17 8.86 9.39
N PHE A 163 -10.63 9.80 8.64
CA PHE A 163 -11.18 11.12 8.39
C PHE A 163 -11.62 11.23 6.95
N SER A 164 -12.75 11.88 6.71
CA SER A 164 -13.31 12.11 5.39
C SER A 164 -13.78 13.56 5.26
N PHE A 165 -13.65 14.10 4.05
CA PHE A 165 -14.02 15.47 3.71
C PHE A 165 -14.20 15.62 2.20
N GLY A 166 -14.89 16.66 1.77
CA GLY A 166 -15.24 16.95 0.39
C GLY A 166 -16.72 16.73 0.07
N SER A 167 -17.00 16.38 -1.18
CA SER A 167 -18.35 16.10 -1.68
C SER A 167 -18.95 14.85 -1.04
N ASN A 168 -20.24 14.91 -0.72
CA ASN A 168 -20.97 13.83 -0.04
C ASN A 168 -22.37 13.54 -0.64
N SER A 169 -22.63 13.97 -1.87
CA SER A 169 -23.95 13.80 -2.51
C SER A 169 -24.42 12.35 -2.63
N SER A 170 -23.50 11.38 -2.54
CA SER A 170 -23.77 9.94 -2.58
C SER A 170 -23.62 9.26 -1.20
N GLY A 171 -23.29 10.00 -0.14
CA GLY A 171 -22.94 9.42 1.17
C GLY A 171 -21.50 8.92 1.28
N GLN A 172 -20.62 9.29 0.33
CA GLN A 172 -19.24 8.80 0.22
C GLN A 172 -18.29 9.26 1.33
N LEU A 173 -18.77 10.06 2.29
CA LEU A 173 -18.03 10.41 3.51
C LEU A 173 -18.39 9.52 4.72
N GLY A 174 -19.53 8.82 4.71
CA GLY A 174 -19.81 7.85 5.78
C GLY A 174 -20.27 8.44 7.12
N HIS A 175 -20.76 9.69 7.14
CA HIS A 175 -21.19 10.40 8.36
C HIS A 175 -22.68 10.24 8.72
N GLY A 176 -23.42 9.37 8.02
CA GLY A 176 -24.86 9.19 8.16
C GLY A 176 -25.69 10.25 7.44
N THR A 177 -25.04 11.19 6.73
CA THR A 177 -25.65 12.30 6.00
C THR A 177 -25.17 12.34 4.54
N THR A 178 -25.77 13.21 3.74
CA THR A 178 -25.35 13.54 2.36
C THR A 178 -24.79 14.96 2.23
N GLU A 179 -24.47 15.60 3.36
CA GLU A 179 -23.93 16.97 3.42
C GLU A 179 -22.42 16.97 3.20
N GLU A 180 -21.92 17.95 2.44
CA GLU A 180 -20.50 18.13 2.16
C GLU A 180 -19.74 18.57 3.42
N GLU A 181 -18.46 18.18 3.54
CA GLU A 181 -17.62 18.51 4.69
C GLU A 181 -16.37 19.25 4.21
N TRP A 182 -16.18 20.49 4.64
CA TRP A 182 -15.06 21.34 4.19
C TRP A 182 -13.78 21.15 4.99
N ARG A 183 -13.88 20.46 6.12
CA ARG A 183 -12.78 20.15 7.01
C ARG A 183 -12.77 18.66 7.31
N PRO A 184 -11.58 18.07 7.56
CA PRO A 184 -11.48 16.67 7.93
C PRO A 184 -12.36 16.32 9.12
N ARG A 185 -13.29 15.39 8.92
CA ARG A 185 -14.19 14.90 9.97
C ARG A 185 -13.99 13.41 10.17
N GLN A 186 -13.81 12.99 11.42
CA GLN A 186 -13.62 11.58 11.74
C GLN A 186 -14.91 10.78 11.58
N ILE A 187 -14.84 9.59 10.97
CA ILE A 187 -15.95 8.65 10.83
C ILE A 187 -16.17 7.92 12.16
N ARG A 188 -17.00 8.51 13.03
CA ARG A 188 -17.21 8.02 14.41
C ARG A 188 -17.85 6.64 14.51
N SER A 189 -18.62 6.22 13.51
CA SER A 189 -19.26 4.89 13.45
C SER A 189 -18.27 3.72 13.41
N LEU A 190 -17.00 3.97 13.08
CA LEU A 190 -15.92 2.97 13.13
C LEU A 190 -15.22 2.89 14.51
N MET A 191 -15.48 3.85 15.41
CA MET A 191 -14.85 3.87 16.73
C MET A 191 -15.49 2.86 17.68
N ALA A 192 -14.73 2.43 18.69
CA ALA A 192 -15.31 1.68 19.80
C ALA A 192 -16.29 2.58 20.56
N SER A 193 -17.43 2.03 21.01
CA SER A 193 -18.35 2.77 21.87
C SER A 193 -17.65 3.19 23.17
N SER A 194 -17.41 4.48 23.36
CA SER A 194 -16.91 5.03 24.62
C SER A 194 -17.97 4.84 25.70
N LYS A 195 -17.59 4.33 26.88
CA LYS A 195 -18.43 4.43 28.08
C LYS A 195 -18.30 5.84 28.65
N VAL A 196 -19.39 6.59 28.69
CA VAL A 196 -19.44 7.86 29.42
C VAL A 196 -19.90 7.56 30.86
N LYS A 197 -19.17 8.08 31.85
CA LYS A 197 -19.55 7.97 33.26
C LYS A 197 -20.59 9.06 33.56
N ALA A 198 -21.86 8.71 33.63
CA ALA A 198 -22.89 9.59 34.18
C ALA A 198 -22.92 9.43 35.71
N ASN A 199 -23.41 10.45 36.42
CA ASN A 199 -23.41 10.50 37.89
C ASN A 199 -24.12 9.31 38.58
N ASN A 200 -24.88 8.49 37.84
CA ASN A 200 -25.65 7.36 38.36
C ASN A 200 -25.33 6.02 37.63
N GLY A 201 -24.27 5.95 36.81
CA GLY A 201 -23.88 4.73 36.09
C GLY A 201 -23.19 4.98 34.74
N TRP A 202 -22.69 3.91 34.11
CA TRP A 202 -22.08 3.96 32.78
C TRP A 202 -23.16 4.03 31.70
N VAL A 203 -23.09 5.01 30.79
CA VAL A 203 -23.99 5.16 29.64
C VAL A 203 -23.18 5.00 28.35
N TYR A 204 -23.74 4.30 27.36
CA TYR A 204 -23.17 4.18 26.01
C TYR A 204 -23.55 5.40 25.18
N GLU A 205 -22.57 5.99 24.50
CA GLU A 205 -22.79 7.15 23.62
C GLU A 205 -23.11 6.69 22.19
N GLN A 206 -24.39 6.57 21.85
CA GLN A 206 -24.95 6.82 20.50
C GLN A 206 -26.44 7.20 20.61
N GLU A 207 -26.86 8.14 19.75
CA GLU A 207 -28.20 8.72 19.65
C GLU A 207 -29.27 7.66 19.35
N TRP A 208 -30.25 7.51 20.25
CA TRP A 208 -31.39 6.62 20.02
C TRP A 208 -32.53 7.36 19.31
N ASN A 209 -32.95 6.82 18.17
CA ASN A 209 -34.23 7.13 17.53
C ASN A 209 -35.38 6.98 18.54
N ILE A 210 -36.26 7.98 18.58
CA ILE A 210 -37.36 8.18 19.56
C ILE A 210 -38.42 7.03 19.57
N LEU A 211 -38.31 6.04 18.70
CA LEU A 211 -39.25 4.91 18.62
C LEU A 211 -38.87 3.68 19.46
N GLU A 212 -37.58 3.45 19.74
CA GLU A 212 -37.15 2.28 20.54
C GLU A 212 -37.10 2.54 22.06
N GLN A 213 -37.25 3.81 22.48
CA GLN A 213 -37.34 4.18 23.89
C GLN A 213 -38.59 3.61 24.59
N LYS A 214 -39.66 3.28 23.84
CA LYS A 214 -40.90 2.72 24.43
C LYS A 214 -40.88 1.21 24.65
N PHE A 215 -40.03 0.46 23.95
CA PHE A 215 -40.01 -1.01 24.10
C PHE A 215 -39.12 -1.45 25.27
N MET A 216 -38.01 -0.75 25.50
CA MET A 216 -37.03 -1.13 26.53
C MET A 216 -37.44 -0.70 27.95
N TRP A 217 -38.38 0.24 28.10
CA TRP A 217 -38.91 0.65 29.41
C TRP A 217 -39.99 -0.30 29.97
N LYS A 218 -40.52 -1.22 29.16
CA LYS A 218 -41.56 -2.19 29.56
C LYS A 218 -41.03 -3.54 30.06
N CYS A 219 -39.73 -3.84 29.90
CA CYS A 219 -39.12 -5.11 30.30
C CYS A 219 -38.16 -5.00 31.50
N GLY A 220 -38.39 -4.02 32.39
CA GLY A 220 -37.79 -4.02 33.71
C GLY A 220 -38.25 -5.24 34.51
N VAL A 221 -37.31 -5.90 35.19
CA VAL A 221 -37.47 -7.08 36.07
C VAL A 221 -37.35 -8.46 35.37
N ALA A 222 -36.15 -8.82 34.91
CA ALA A 222 -35.77 -10.24 34.75
C ALA A 222 -34.25 -10.55 34.83
N PHE A 223 -33.37 -9.60 35.20
CA PHE A 223 -31.92 -9.84 35.13
C PHE A 223 -31.25 -10.31 36.42
N SER A 224 -31.96 -10.37 37.56
CA SER A 224 -31.38 -10.83 38.84
C SER A 224 -31.54 -12.34 39.09
N LYS A 225 -32.16 -13.12 38.17
CA LYS A 225 -32.41 -14.56 38.37
C LYS A 225 -31.50 -15.50 37.56
N ILE A 226 -30.68 -14.98 36.64
CA ILE A 226 -29.78 -15.78 35.78
C ILE A 226 -28.34 -15.87 36.35
N MET A 227 -28.02 -15.17 37.45
CA MET A 227 -26.73 -15.30 38.14
C MET A 227 -26.80 -16.12 39.43
N ARG A 228 -27.46 -17.28 39.36
CA ARG A 228 -27.34 -18.31 40.41
C ARG A 228 -27.60 -19.71 39.85
N ASP A 229 -26.94 -20.05 38.75
CA ASP A 229 -26.61 -21.45 38.54
C ASP A 229 -25.30 -21.61 37.76
N ASN A 230 -24.42 -22.41 38.36
CA ASN A 230 -23.05 -22.64 37.96
C ASN A 230 -23.02 -23.96 37.17
N ARG A 231 -22.56 -23.92 35.91
CA ARG A 231 -21.60 -24.88 35.31
C ARG A 231 -21.61 -24.80 33.77
N GLY A 232 -20.43 -24.50 33.22
CA GLY A 232 -20.05 -24.89 31.85
C GLY A 232 -20.46 -23.94 30.73
N TYR A 233 -19.72 -22.84 30.55
CA TYR A 233 -19.48 -22.27 29.22
C TYR A 233 -18.04 -21.78 29.13
N SER A 234 -17.32 -22.41 28.21
CA SER A 234 -16.03 -22.04 27.68
C SER A 234 -16.04 -20.62 27.10
N SER A 235 -15.01 -19.84 27.44
CA SER A 235 -14.49 -18.68 26.72
C SER A 235 -15.48 -17.84 25.88
N LEU A 236 -16.30 -17.00 26.52
CA LEU A 236 -16.71 -15.76 25.85
C LEU A 236 -15.48 -14.83 25.78
N LYS A 237 -14.80 -14.85 24.63
CA LYS A 237 -13.72 -13.91 24.30
C LYS A 237 -14.27 -12.48 24.39
N TRP A 238 -13.76 -11.72 25.36
CA TRP A 238 -13.91 -10.27 25.45
C TRP A 238 -13.09 -9.59 24.34
N ARG A 239 -13.56 -9.67 23.08
CA ARG A 239 -12.99 -8.97 21.92
C ARG A 239 -14.05 -8.05 21.34
N SER A 240 -14.26 -6.87 21.93
CA SER A 240 -14.83 -5.70 21.22
C SER A 240 -14.85 -4.45 22.11
N LEU A 241 -13.69 -4.04 22.63
CA LEU A 241 -13.50 -2.67 23.16
C LEU A 241 -12.57 -1.83 22.28
N GLN A 242 -12.01 -2.41 21.22
CA GLN A 242 -11.20 -1.72 20.22
C GLN A 242 -12.10 -1.53 18.99
N GLY A 243 -12.14 -0.31 18.45
CA GLY A 243 -12.92 0.02 17.26
C GLY A 243 -12.38 -0.73 16.03
N ILE A 244 -13.00 -0.51 14.88
CA ILE A 244 -12.52 -1.08 13.63
C ILE A 244 -11.26 -0.31 13.22
N ARG A 245 -10.10 -0.99 13.21
CA ARG A 245 -8.84 -0.41 12.74
C ARG A 245 -8.74 -0.51 11.23
N ILE A 246 -8.77 0.61 10.52
CA ILE A 246 -8.61 0.66 9.06
C ILE A 246 -7.13 0.75 8.69
N ILE A 247 -6.72 -0.02 7.67
CA ILE A 247 -5.33 -0.09 7.17
C ILE A 247 -5.19 0.35 5.71
N GLN A 248 -6.29 0.44 4.97
CA GLN A 248 -6.29 0.91 3.59
C GLN A 248 -7.65 1.50 3.23
N ALA A 249 -7.64 2.51 2.38
CA ALA A 249 -8.84 3.05 1.76
C ALA A 249 -8.67 3.21 0.25
N ALA A 250 -9.77 3.08 -0.48
CA ALA A 250 -9.86 3.36 -1.91
C ALA A 250 -11.07 4.25 -2.17
N ALA A 251 -10.91 5.25 -3.03
CA ALA A 251 -11.96 6.19 -3.39
C ALA A 251 -12.20 6.15 -4.91
N GLY A 252 -13.46 6.12 -5.30
CA GLY A 252 -13.94 6.24 -6.68
C GLY A 252 -15.08 7.24 -6.76
N ALA A 253 -15.66 7.44 -7.95
CA ALA A 253 -16.70 8.44 -8.15
C ALA A 253 -17.93 8.14 -7.27
N GLY A 254 -18.14 8.92 -6.21
CA GLY A 254 -19.24 8.74 -5.27
C GLY A 254 -19.17 7.46 -4.40
N ARG A 255 -18.02 6.78 -4.31
CA ARG A 255 -17.84 5.52 -3.57
C ARG A 255 -16.52 5.49 -2.82
N THR A 256 -16.55 4.93 -1.63
CA THR A 256 -15.35 4.66 -0.82
C THR A 256 -15.38 3.23 -0.31
N MET A 257 -14.22 2.60 -0.28
CA MET A 257 -13.99 1.31 0.37
C MET A 257 -12.91 1.45 1.43
N LEU A 258 -13.15 0.86 2.60
CA LEU A 258 -12.24 0.84 3.74
C LEU A 258 -11.93 -0.61 4.10
N ILE A 259 -10.67 -0.90 4.35
CA ILE A 259 -10.19 -2.25 4.68
C ILE A 259 -9.64 -2.25 6.09
N SER A 260 -10.11 -3.17 6.93
CA SER A 260 -9.61 -3.32 8.29
C SER A 260 -8.38 -4.22 8.40
N ASP A 261 -7.67 -4.12 9.52
CA ASP A 261 -6.56 -5.01 9.88
C ASP A 261 -6.99 -6.49 10.01
N ALA A 262 -8.28 -6.75 10.18
CA ALA A 262 -8.89 -8.08 10.16
C ALA A 262 -9.26 -8.56 8.75
N GLY A 263 -8.90 -7.82 7.70
CA GLY A 263 -9.17 -8.16 6.30
C GLY A 263 -10.62 -7.95 5.87
N ARG A 264 -11.44 -7.25 6.67
CA ARG A 264 -12.85 -6.98 6.35
C ARG A 264 -12.97 -5.71 5.54
N VAL A 265 -13.93 -5.70 4.61
CA VAL A 265 -14.16 -4.59 3.70
C VAL A 265 -15.46 -3.88 4.05
N TYR A 266 -15.39 -2.57 4.22
CA TYR A 266 -16.54 -1.70 4.44
C TYR A 266 -16.72 -0.79 3.24
N ALA A 267 -17.95 -0.63 2.76
CA ALA A 267 -18.29 0.27 1.66
C ALA A 267 -19.21 1.40 2.15
N LEU A 268 -19.07 2.56 1.52
CA LEU A 268 -19.90 3.74 1.73
C LEU A 268 -19.96 4.56 0.43
N GLY A 269 -20.98 5.40 0.29
CA GLY A 269 -21.32 6.03 -0.98
C GLY A 269 -22.37 5.26 -1.77
N LYS A 270 -22.41 5.47 -3.08
CA LYS A 270 -23.31 4.74 -3.98
C LYS A 270 -22.89 3.27 -4.10
N ASP A 271 -23.88 2.40 -4.15
CA ASP A 271 -23.73 0.95 -4.34
C ASP A 271 -23.50 0.54 -5.81
N SER A 272 -23.86 1.42 -6.75
CA SER A 272 -23.76 1.21 -8.19
C SER A 272 -22.42 1.66 -8.77
N PHE A 273 -21.96 0.96 -9.82
CA PHE A 273 -20.79 1.33 -10.62
C PHE A 273 -21.19 2.28 -11.77
N GLY A 274 -20.26 3.09 -12.28
CA GLY A 274 -20.52 4.01 -13.40
C GLY A 274 -21.36 5.25 -13.05
N GLU A 275 -21.58 6.13 -14.02
CA GLU A 275 -22.37 7.36 -13.89
C GLU A 275 -23.88 7.10 -14.07
N ALA A 276 -24.71 8.03 -13.58
CA ALA A 276 -26.18 7.98 -13.65
C ALA A 276 -26.75 7.90 -15.09
N GLU A 277 -25.94 8.23 -16.11
CA GLU A 277 -26.35 8.30 -17.52
C GLU A 277 -26.66 6.95 -18.17
N TYR A 278 -26.34 5.81 -17.52
CA TYR A 278 -26.65 4.47 -18.04
C TYR A 278 -27.85 3.78 -17.37
N GLY A 279 -28.70 4.52 -16.66
CA GLY A 279 -30.07 4.08 -16.39
C GLY A 279 -30.27 3.03 -15.28
N ALA A 280 -29.36 2.95 -14.30
CA ALA A 280 -29.61 2.13 -13.12
C ALA A 280 -30.76 2.74 -12.29
N GLN A 281 -31.96 2.17 -12.40
CA GLN A 281 -33.11 2.49 -11.56
C GLN A 281 -32.79 2.10 -10.10
N GLY A 282 -32.61 3.12 -9.24
CA GLY A 282 -32.58 2.96 -7.78
C GLY A 282 -31.21 2.64 -7.18
N SER A 283 -30.25 3.57 -7.23
CA SER A 283 -29.02 3.44 -6.43
C SER A 283 -29.33 3.63 -4.94
N LYS A 284 -28.95 2.65 -4.12
CA LYS A 284 -29.02 2.77 -2.67
C LYS A 284 -27.78 3.52 -2.20
N LEU A 285 -28.02 4.64 -1.53
CA LEU A 285 -26.94 5.41 -0.89
C LEU A 285 -26.59 4.78 0.45
N VAL A 286 -25.31 4.47 0.65
CA VAL A 286 -24.76 3.95 1.89
C VAL A 286 -24.05 5.09 2.62
N THR A 287 -24.78 5.80 3.47
CA THR A 287 -24.26 7.01 4.15
C THR A 287 -23.44 6.72 5.40
N SER A 288 -23.35 5.46 5.84
CA SER A 288 -22.52 5.00 6.97
C SER A 288 -21.79 3.72 6.56
N PRO A 289 -20.54 3.47 7.01
CA PRO A 289 -19.79 2.27 6.65
C PRO A 289 -20.58 0.98 6.86
N GLN A 290 -20.74 0.17 5.81
CA GLN A 290 -21.40 -1.13 5.86
C GLN A 290 -20.44 -2.24 5.45
N LEU A 291 -20.50 -3.39 6.13
CA LEU A 291 -19.72 -4.57 5.76
C LEU A 291 -20.15 -5.07 4.38
N VAL A 292 -19.18 -5.36 3.51
CA VAL A 292 -19.43 -5.97 2.20
C VAL A 292 -19.50 -7.49 2.39
N GLU A 293 -20.72 -8.01 2.55
CA GLU A 293 -20.98 -9.42 2.85
C GLU A 293 -20.41 -10.40 1.81
N SER A 294 -20.39 -10.03 0.52
CA SER A 294 -19.83 -10.86 -0.54
C SER A 294 -18.31 -11.08 -0.41
N LEU A 295 -17.61 -10.22 0.35
CA LEU A 295 -16.17 -10.31 0.61
C LEU A 295 -15.83 -10.90 1.99
N LYS A 296 -16.82 -11.34 2.79
CA LYS A 296 -16.59 -11.74 4.19
C LYS A 296 -15.63 -12.93 4.36
N ASP A 297 -15.56 -13.81 3.37
CA ASP A 297 -14.73 -15.02 3.36
C ASP A 297 -13.38 -14.81 2.65
N ILE A 298 -13.09 -13.57 2.22
CA ILE A 298 -11.82 -13.19 1.60
C ILE A 298 -11.11 -12.22 2.54
N PHE A 299 -9.90 -12.57 2.99
CA PHE A 299 -9.07 -11.65 3.76
C PHE A 299 -8.43 -10.63 2.81
N VAL A 300 -9.08 -9.48 2.65
CA VAL A 300 -8.67 -8.43 1.71
C VAL A 300 -7.58 -7.55 2.33
N VAL A 301 -6.58 -7.19 1.52
CA VAL A 301 -5.46 -6.34 1.96
C VAL A 301 -5.26 -5.07 1.12
N GLN A 302 -5.87 -5.00 -0.05
CA GLN A 302 -5.89 -3.81 -0.89
C GLN A 302 -7.16 -3.78 -1.74
N ALA A 303 -7.72 -2.59 -1.94
CA ALA A 303 -8.76 -2.34 -2.92
C ALA A 303 -8.26 -1.27 -3.91
N ALA A 304 -8.67 -1.39 -5.16
CA ALA A 304 -8.50 -0.39 -6.20
C ALA A 304 -9.82 -0.22 -6.95
N ILE A 305 -10.29 1.02 -7.06
CA ILE A 305 -11.59 1.33 -7.68
C ILE A 305 -11.30 1.98 -9.03
N GLY A 306 -11.67 1.30 -10.12
CA GLY A 306 -11.75 1.89 -11.45
C GLY A 306 -13.14 2.52 -11.68
N ASN A 307 -13.38 3.07 -12.86
CA ASN A 307 -14.66 3.75 -13.13
C ASN A 307 -15.84 2.76 -13.23
N PHE A 308 -15.58 1.57 -13.78
CA PHE A 308 -16.61 0.56 -14.04
C PHE A 308 -16.46 -0.70 -13.18
N PHE A 309 -15.42 -0.80 -12.37
CA PHE A 309 -15.12 -2.01 -11.61
C PHE A 309 -14.36 -1.71 -10.32
N THR A 310 -14.42 -2.65 -9.40
CA THR A 310 -13.51 -2.73 -8.27
C THR A 310 -12.64 -3.97 -8.40
N ALA A 311 -11.36 -3.83 -8.09
CA ALA A 311 -10.46 -4.94 -7.83
C ALA A 311 -10.10 -4.98 -6.35
N VAL A 312 -9.98 -6.18 -5.79
CA VAL A 312 -9.48 -6.43 -4.44
C VAL A 312 -8.37 -7.47 -4.47
N LEU A 313 -7.36 -7.28 -3.64
CA LEU A 313 -6.23 -8.19 -3.45
C LEU A 313 -6.38 -8.91 -2.12
N SER A 314 -6.35 -10.24 -2.12
CA SER A 314 -6.32 -11.03 -0.89
C SER A 314 -4.92 -11.10 -0.30
N ARG A 315 -4.81 -11.44 1.00
CA ARG A 315 -3.51 -11.59 1.67
C ARG A 315 -2.63 -12.70 1.08
N GLU A 316 -3.23 -13.68 0.41
CA GLU A 316 -2.54 -14.77 -0.28
C GLU A 316 -2.15 -14.38 -1.71
N GLY A 317 -2.38 -13.13 -2.13
CA GLY A 317 -2.00 -12.62 -3.44
C GLY A 317 -2.96 -13.02 -4.57
N ARG A 318 -4.23 -13.35 -4.26
CA ARG A 318 -5.28 -13.54 -5.29
C ARG A 318 -5.94 -12.21 -5.61
N VAL A 319 -6.19 -11.95 -6.88
CA VAL A 319 -6.94 -10.79 -7.34
C VAL A 319 -8.36 -11.20 -7.62
N TYR A 320 -9.32 -10.48 -7.03
CA TYR A 320 -10.72 -10.59 -7.36
C TYR A 320 -11.19 -9.29 -7.97
N THR A 321 -12.11 -9.39 -8.92
CA THR A 321 -12.71 -8.26 -9.59
C THR A 321 -14.21 -8.44 -9.61
N PHE A 322 -14.93 -7.34 -9.47
CA PHE A 322 -16.38 -7.30 -9.62
C PHE A 322 -16.73 -5.95 -10.24
N SER A 323 -17.62 -5.97 -11.21
CA SER A 323 -17.73 -4.89 -12.19
C SER A 323 -19.11 -4.76 -12.78
N TRP A 324 -19.36 -3.59 -13.35
CA TRP A 324 -20.15 -3.45 -14.56
C TRP A 324 -19.24 -3.67 -15.77
N GLY A 325 -19.45 -4.72 -16.56
CA GLY A 325 -18.57 -4.96 -17.70
C GLY A 325 -19.13 -5.96 -18.72
N ASN A 326 -19.15 -5.51 -19.98
CA ASN A 326 -19.25 -6.38 -21.16
C ASN A 326 -18.12 -7.44 -21.13
N ASP A 327 -18.43 -8.68 -21.51
CA ASP A 327 -17.54 -9.88 -21.59
C ASP A 327 -16.13 -9.60 -22.11
N SER A 328 -15.98 -8.56 -22.93
CA SER A 328 -14.75 -8.17 -23.62
C SER A 328 -13.65 -7.53 -22.76
N ARG A 329 -13.94 -7.00 -21.55
CA ARG A 329 -12.93 -6.19 -20.81
C ARG A 329 -12.30 -6.87 -19.58
N LEU A 330 -13.09 -7.45 -18.67
CA LEU A 330 -12.54 -8.15 -17.48
C LEU A 330 -13.03 -9.59 -17.36
N GLY A 331 -13.68 -10.10 -18.41
CA GLY A 331 -14.04 -11.50 -18.53
C GLY A 331 -15.21 -11.99 -17.67
N HIS A 332 -16.01 -11.06 -17.13
CA HIS A 332 -17.19 -11.37 -16.32
C HIS A 332 -18.48 -11.18 -17.13
N GLN A 333 -19.48 -12.04 -16.90
CA GLN A 333 -20.79 -12.00 -17.55
C GLN A 333 -21.74 -10.97 -16.90
N THR A 334 -21.32 -9.75 -16.60
CA THR A 334 -22.04 -9.00 -15.56
C THR A 334 -23.24 -8.19 -16.05
N GLU A 335 -24.41 -8.69 -15.65
CA GLU A 335 -25.53 -7.88 -15.23
C GLU A 335 -25.02 -6.69 -14.37
N PRO A 336 -25.53 -5.45 -14.54
CA PRO A 336 -25.06 -4.25 -13.82
C PRO A 336 -25.10 -4.34 -12.28
N ASN A 337 -25.78 -5.34 -11.73
CA ASN A 337 -25.97 -5.58 -10.30
C ASN A 337 -25.07 -6.70 -9.74
N ASP A 338 -24.11 -7.22 -10.52
CA ASP A 338 -23.17 -8.23 -10.04
C ASP A 338 -22.16 -7.61 -9.06
N LEU A 339 -22.40 -7.85 -7.77
CA LEU A 339 -21.57 -7.44 -6.65
C LEU A 339 -20.73 -8.60 -6.12
N GLU A 340 -20.72 -9.75 -6.81
CA GLU A 340 -19.98 -10.93 -6.38
C GLU A 340 -18.52 -10.86 -6.85
N PRO A 341 -17.56 -11.04 -5.93
CA PRO A 341 -16.15 -11.00 -6.26
C PRO A 341 -15.75 -12.25 -7.05
N HIS A 342 -15.32 -12.05 -8.30
CA HIS A 342 -14.85 -13.13 -9.15
C HIS A 342 -13.32 -13.17 -9.19
N PRO A 343 -12.68 -14.33 -8.94
CA PRO A 343 -11.24 -14.46 -9.04
C PRO A 343 -10.79 -14.21 -10.49
N LEU A 344 -9.75 -13.41 -10.65
CA LEU A 344 -9.18 -13.09 -11.95
C LEU A 344 -8.31 -14.25 -12.41
N MET A 345 -8.90 -15.13 -13.23
CA MET A 345 -8.30 -16.38 -13.70
C MET A 345 -7.25 -16.15 -14.81
N GLY A 346 -6.60 -17.23 -15.26
CA GLY A 346 -5.59 -17.21 -16.32
C GLY A 346 -4.18 -17.11 -15.74
N ALA A 347 -3.34 -16.23 -16.31
CA ALA A 347 -1.92 -16.14 -15.93
C ALA A 347 -1.68 -15.72 -14.47
N LEU A 348 -2.69 -15.17 -13.78
CA LEU A 348 -2.61 -14.79 -12.37
C LEU A 348 -3.14 -15.84 -11.39
N ALA A 349 -3.70 -16.97 -11.84
CA ALA A 349 -4.32 -17.95 -10.96
C ALA A 349 -3.36 -18.46 -9.87
N ASP A 350 -2.11 -18.75 -10.27
CA ASP A 350 -1.07 -19.32 -9.40
C ASP A 350 0.07 -18.34 -9.11
N VAL A 351 -0.15 -17.04 -9.36
CA VAL A 351 0.86 -16.00 -9.19
C VAL A 351 0.59 -15.18 -7.93
N GLN A 352 1.64 -14.85 -7.19
CA GLN A 352 1.54 -14.08 -5.96
C GLN A 352 1.54 -12.58 -6.26
N VAL A 353 0.36 -11.99 -6.38
CA VAL A 353 0.19 -10.55 -6.57
C VAL A 353 0.44 -9.81 -5.24
N VAL A 354 1.22 -8.74 -5.28
CA VAL A 354 1.58 -7.93 -4.10
C VAL A 354 1.01 -6.51 -4.14
N GLN A 355 0.66 -6.01 -5.32
CA GLN A 355 0.04 -4.71 -5.51
C GLN A 355 -0.89 -4.74 -6.72
N ILE A 356 -2.05 -4.07 -6.59
CA ILE A 356 -2.95 -3.78 -7.71
C ILE A 356 -3.10 -2.27 -7.93
N ALA A 357 -3.30 -1.84 -9.16
CA ALA A 357 -3.63 -0.46 -9.51
C ALA A 357 -4.71 -0.43 -10.60
N ALA A 358 -5.85 0.19 -10.31
CA ALA A 358 -6.96 0.31 -11.23
C ALA A 358 -6.92 1.68 -11.94
N GLY A 359 -6.92 1.66 -13.26
CA GLY A 359 -7.19 2.82 -14.08
C GLY A 359 -8.67 2.96 -14.40
N TYR A 360 -9.01 3.77 -15.41
CA TYR A 360 -10.41 4.01 -15.77
C TYR A 360 -11.19 2.72 -16.13
N CYS A 361 -10.55 1.82 -16.89
CA CYS A 361 -11.16 0.59 -17.42
C CYS A 361 -10.16 -0.55 -17.63
N TYR A 362 -9.06 -0.55 -16.87
CA TYR A 362 -8.02 -1.57 -16.92
C TYR A 362 -7.33 -1.69 -15.55
N LEU A 363 -6.65 -2.81 -15.35
CA LEU A 363 -5.99 -3.16 -14.09
C LEU A 363 -4.53 -3.53 -14.36
N LEU A 364 -3.64 -3.04 -13.50
CA LEU A 364 -2.27 -3.55 -13.38
C LEU A 364 -2.14 -4.38 -12.11
N ALA A 365 -1.43 -5.50 -12.20
CA ALA A 365 -1.07 -6.35 -11.09
C ALA A 365 0.44 -6.55 -11.04
N LEU A 366 1.07 -6.10 -9.95
CA LEU A 366 2.47 -6.34 -9.65
C LEU A 366 2.59 -7.69 -8.94
N ALA A 367 3.31 -8.62 -9.55
CA ALA A 367 3.47 -9.98 -9.09
C ALA A 367 4.90 -10.26 -8.60
N CYS A 368 5.00 -11.04 -7.54
CA CYS A 368 6.26 -11.57 -7.01
C CYS A 368 6.46 -13.01 -7.49
N HIS A 369 7.62 -13.26 -8.10
CA HIS A 369 8.06 -14.59 -8.51
C HIS A 369 9.43 -14.91 -7.88
N PRO A 370 9.85 -16.20 -7.90
CA PRO A 370 11.21 -16.59 -7.53
C PRO A 370 12.28 -15.84 -8.35
N SER A 371 12.04 -15.64 -9.65
CA SER A 371 12.96 -14.95 -10.57
C SER A 371 12.98 -13.43 -10.42
N GLY A 372 11.96 -12.82 -9.80
CA GLY A 372 11.85 -11.37 -9.73
C GLY A 372 10.41 -10.88 -9.65
N MET A 373 10.26 -9.57 -9.82
CA MET A 373 8.95 -8.92 -9.94
C MET A 373 8.54 -8.82 -11.41
N SER A 374 7.25 -8.91 -11.68
CA SER A 374 6.67 -8.75 -13.02
C SER A 374 5.34 -7.98 -12.94
N VAL A 375 4.91 -7.41 -14.08
CA VAL A 375 3.63 -6.70 -14.15
C VAL A 375 2.75 -7.38 -15.17
N TYR A 376 1.50 -7.65 -14.77
CA TYR A 376 0.43 -8.12 -15.63
C TYR A 376 -0.56 -6.99 -15.85
N SER A 377 -1.18 -6.95 -17.03
CA SER A 377 -2.31 -6.06 -17.30
C SER A 377 -3.50 -6.83 -17.87
N VAL A 378 -4.69 -6.29 -17.64
CA VAL A 378 -5.97 -6.81 -18.15
C VAL A 378 -6.93 -5.64 -18.32
N GLY A 379 -7.92 -5.74 -19.21
CA GLY A 379 -8.88 -4.66 -19.42
C GLY A 379 -8.86 -4.09 -20.82
N CYS A 380 -9.17 -2.80 -20.88
CA CYS A 380 -9.23 -2.07 -22.13
C CYS A 380 -7.84 -1.72 -22.69
N GLY A 381 -7.59 -2.05 -23.95
CA GLY A 381 -6.35 -1.80 -24.69
C GLY A 381 -6.23 -0.42 -25.34
N LEU A 382 -7.29 0.40 -25.30
CA LEU A 382 -7.33 1.67 -26.04
C LEU A 382 -6.15 2.58 -25.69
N GLY A 383 -5.43 3.00 -26.73
CA GLY A 383 -4.22 3.83 -26.64
C GLY A 383 -2.98 3.11 -26.13
N GLY A 384 -3.01 1.78 -26.03
CA GLY A 384 -1.82 0.99 -25.68
C GLY A 384 -1.54 0.92 -24.18
N LYS A 385 -2.47 1.36 -23.32
CA LYS A 385 -2.32 1.40 -21.85
C LYS A 385 -2.11 0.04 -21.16
N LEU A 386 -2.30 -1.06 -21.89
CA LEU A 386 -1.96 -2.41 -21.42
C LEU A 386 -0.47 -2.76 -21.61
N GLY A 387 0.26 -2.01 -22.43
CA GLY A 387 1.73 -2.13 -22.54
C GLY A 387 2.22 -3.31 -23.39
N HIS A 388 1.37 -3.91 -24.21
CA HIS A 388 1.69 -5.09 -25.02
C HIS A 388 2.11 -4.81 -26.48
N GLY A 389 2.33 -3.54 -26.85
CA GLY A 389 2.63 -3.13 -28.22
C GLY A 389 1.42 -3.10 -29.15
N VAL A 390 0.23 -3.39 -28.62
CA VAL A 390 -1.04 -3.41 -29.35
C VAL A 390 -2.09 -2.61 -28.59
N ARG A 391 -3.21 -2.29 -29.26
CA ARG A 391 -4.32 -1.49 -28.71
C ARG A 391 -5.60 -2.30 -28.48
N THR A 392 -5.47 -3.63 -28.45
CA THR A 392 -6.58 -4.57 -28.27
C THR A 392 -6.86 -4.82 -26.79
N ASP A 393 -8.13 -5.03 -26.46
CA ASP A 393 -8.54 -5.40 -25.10
C ASP A 393 -7.99 -6.79 -24.74
N GLU A 394 -7.67 -7.00 -23.46
CA GLU A 394 -7.21 -8.27 -22.92
C GLU A 394 -8.22 -8.76 -21.89
N LYS A 395 -8.86 -9.90 -22.20
CA LYS A 395 -9.87 -10.52 -21.33
C LYS A 395 -9.26 -11.18 -20.08
N TYR A 396 -8.05 -11.69 -20.23
CA TYR A 396 -7.30 -12.36 -19.18
C TYR A 396 -6.00 -11.61 -18.92
N PRO A 397 -5.45 -11.66 -17.69
CA PRO A 397 -4.17 -11.06 -17.38
C PRO A 397 -3.07 -11.54 -18.32
N ARG A 398 -2.32 -10.59 -18.86
CA ARG A 398 -1.18 -10.85 -19.74
C ARG A 398 0.07 -10.17 -19.18
N LEU A 399 1.19 -10.90 -19.23
CA LEU A 399 2.49 -10.40 -18.80
C LEU A 399 2.96 -9.25 -19.72
N ILE A 400 3.46 -8.17 -19.14
CA ILE A 400 4.13 -7.09 -19.88
C ILE A 400 5.60 -7.46 -20.06
N GLU A 401 5.93 -8.05 -21.21
CA GLU A 401 7.28 -8.56 -21.52
C GLU A 401 8.33 -7.46 -21.69
N GLN A 402 7.92 -6.24 -22.02
CA GLN A 402 8.82 -5.11 -22.28
C GLN A 402 9.79 -4.83 -21.12
N PHE A 403 9.40 -5.07 -19.88
CA PHE A 403 10.29 -4.87 -18.73
C PHE A 403 11.51 -5.80 -18.74
N GLN A 404 11.39 -7.01 -19.28
CA GLN A 404 12.53 -7.92 -19.45
C GLN A 404 13.50 -7.37 -20.51
N THR A 405 12.97 -6.88 -21.63
CA THR A 405 13.74 -6.23 -22.70
C THR A 405 14.49 -4.99 -22.20
N LEU A 406 13.88 -4.21 -21.31
CA LEU A 406 14.49 -3.03 -20.69
C LEU A 406 15.45 -3.36 -19.52
N ASN A 407 15.57 -4.65 -19.17
CA ASN A 407 16.27 -5.11 -17.97
C ASN A 407 15.87 -4.31 -16.73
N LEU A 408 14.57 -4.11 -16.53
CA LEU A 408 14.00 -3.31 -15.44
C LEU A 408 13.13 -4.22 -14.56
N GLN A 409 13.36 -4.20 -13.25
CA GLN A 409 12.56 -4.95 -12.28
C GLN A 409 11.52 -4.04 -11.62
N PRO A 410 10.21 -4.15 -11.94
CA PRO A 410 9.18 -3.27 -11.39
C PRO A 410 9.03 -3.46 -9.87
N VAL A 411 8.83 -2.37 -9.12
CA VAL A 411 8.59 -2.41 -7.67
C VAL A 411 7.39 -1.57 -7.22
N VAL A 412 6.91 -0.64 -8.05
CA VAL A 412 5.68 0.14 -7.81
C VAL A 412 4.95 0.29 -9.13
N VAL A 413 3.63 0.06 -9.12
CA VAL A 413 2.73 0.32 -10.27
C VAL A 413 1.75 1.44 -9.96
N ALA A 414 1.43 2.26 -10.96
CA ALA A 414 0.32 3.21 -10.94
C ALA A 414 -0.46 3.14 -12.26
N ALA A 415 -1.79 3.24 -12.17
CA ALA A 415 -2.70 3.19 -13.30
C ALA A 415 -3.61 4.42 -13.26
N GLY A 416 -3.47 5.31 -14.24
CA GLY A 416 -4.25 6.52 -14.41
C GLY A 416 -5.49 6.26 -15.27
N ALA A 417 -6.17 7.30 -15.70
CA ALA A 417 -7.37 7.11 -16.52
C ALA A 417 -6.99 6.54 -17.90
N TRP A 418 -5.89 7.04 -18.47
CA TRP A 418 -5.47 6.75 -19.84
C TRP A 418 -4.07 6.17 -19.97
N HIS A 419 -3.23 6.28 -18.94
CA HIS A 419 -1.84 5.87 -18.98
C HIS A 419 -1.41 5.21 -17.68
N ALA A 420 -0.30 4.51 -17.74
CA ALA A 420 0.28 3.80 -16.62
C ALA A 420 1.73 4.21 -16.40
N ALA A 421 2.20 3.95 -15.18
CA ALA A 421 3.58 4.19 -14.82
C ALA A 421 4.10 3.11 -13.86
N VAL A 422 5.41 2.89 -13.92
CA VAL A 422 6.15 1.96 -13.06
C VAL A 422 7.43 2.61 -12.55
N VAL A 423 7.78 2.32 -11.30
CA VAL A 423 9.13 2.52 -10.77
C VAL A 423 9.85 1.17 -10.76
N GLY A 424 11.06 1.13 -11.31
CA GLY A 424 11.98 0.01 -11.24
C GLY A 424 12.80 -0.01 -9.94
N LYS A 425 13.33 -1.18 -9.55
CA LYS A 425 14.19 -1.34 -8.38
C LYS A 425 15.46 -0.47 -8.44
N ASP A 426 15.91 -0.16 -9.65
CA ASP A 426 17.04 0.73 -9.94
C ASP A 426 16.66 2.23 -9.86
N GLY A 427 15.39 2.54 -9.62
CA GLY A 427 14.85 3.90 -9.55
C GLY A 427 14.42 4.48 -10.90
N ARG A 428 14.58 3.76 -12.02
CA ARG A 428 14.09 4.21 -13.33
C ARG A 428 12.56 4.25 -13.34
N VAL A 429 12.01 5.23 -14.06
CA VAL A 429 10.57 5.37 -14.28
C VAL A 429 10.24 5.01 -15.71
N CYS A 430 9.24 4.16 -15.90
CA CYS A 430 8.63 3.92 -17.21
C CYS A 430 7.18 4.41 -17.22
N THR A 431 6.76 4.98 -18.34
CA THR A 431 5.38 5.42 -18.60
C THR A 431 4.92 4.85 -19.95
N TRP A 432 3.60 4.61 -20.08
CA TRP A 432 2.99 4.18 -21.35
C TRP A 432 1.48 4.42 -21.36
N GLY A 433 0.87 4.36 -22.54
CA GLY A 433 -0.55 4.62 -22.78
C GLY A 433 -0.74 5.87 -23.63
N TRP A 434 -1.78 6.65 -23.34
CA TRP A 434 -2.05 7.89 -24.08
C TRP A 434 -1.02 8.97 -23.72
N GLY A 435 -0.51 9.68 -24.72
CA GLY A 435 0.49 10.76 -24.56
C GLY A 435 -0.06 12.16 -24.33
N ARG A 436 -1.38 12.34 -24.45
CA ARG A 436 -2.02 13.65 -24.53
C ARG A 436 -1.64 14.55 -23.35
N TYR A 437 -1.44 15.84 -23.63
CA TYR A 437 -0.98 16.83 -22.65
C TYR A 437 0.40 16.53 -22.04
N GLY A 438 1.16 15.57 -22.58
CA GLY A 438 2.49 15.21 -22.10
C GLY A 438 2.50 14.37 -20.83
N CYS A 439 1.41 13.70 -20.48
CA CYS A 439 1.28 12.93 -19.23
C CYS A 439 2.27 11.74 -19.12
N LEU A 440 2.96 11.39 -20.21
CA LEU A 440 4.03 10.38 -20.22
C LEU A 440 5.42 10.95 -19.93
N GLY A 441 5.64 12.26 -20.07
CA GLY A 441 6.91 12.90 -19.70
C GLY A 441 8.05 12.72 -20.72
N HIS A 442 7.74 12.35 -21.96
CA HIS A 442 8.76 12.11 -23.00
C HIS A 442 9.11 13.35 -23.83
N GLY A 443 8.65 14.55 -23.41
CA GLY A 443 8.88 15.81 -24.14
C GLY A 443 7.97 16.01 -25.36
N ASN A 444 6.96 15.16 -25.52
CA ASN A 444 5.99 15.20 -26.60
C ASN A 444 4.62 14.71 -26.09
N GLU A 445 3.63 14.62 -27.00
CA GLU A 445 2.29 14.11 -26.68
C GLU A 445 1.98 12.75 -27.34
N ASP A 446 3.02 12.01 -27.75
CA ASP A 446 2.86 10.75 -28.47
C ASP A 446 2.40 9.62 -27.54
N CYS A 447 1.52 8.76 -28.04
CA CYS A 447 1.11 7.56 -27.31
C CYS A 447 2.20 6.50 -27.37
N GLU A 448 2.40 5.77 -26.26
CA GLU A 448 3.36 4.68 -26.15
C GLU A 448 2.62 3.38 -25.85
N SER A 449 2.72 2.39 -26.74
CA SER A 449 2.01 1.10 -26.58
C SER A 449 2.77 0.06 -25.76
N VAL A 450 4.00 0.38 -25.35
CA VAL A 450 4.83 -0.44 -24.45
C VAL A 450 5.47 0.49 -23.41
N PRO A 451 5.82 -0.01 -22.21
CA PRO A 451 6.60 0.75 -21.24
C PRO A 451 7.84 1.39 -21.87
N LYS A 452 7.97 2.71 -21.72
CA LYS A 452 9.13 3.49 -22.20
C LYS A 452 9.77 4.23 -21.03
N VAL A 453 11.10 4.21 -20.98
CA VAL A 453 11.85 4.91 -19.94
C VAL A 453 11.70 6.43 -20.11
N VAL A 454 11.45 7.12 -19.00
CA VAL A 454 11.41 8.59 -18.98
C VAL A 454 12.83 9.12 -18.83
N GLU A 455 13.51 9.32 -19.96
CA GLU A 455 14.94 9.70 -20.00
C GLU A 455 15.27 11.00 -19.23
N ALA A 456 14.33 11.93 -19.18
CA ALA A 456 14.48 13.17 -18.41
C ALA A 456 14.66 12.94 -16.89
N LEU A 457 14.39 11.73 -16.39
CA LEU A 457 14.56 11.32 -14.99
C LEU A 457 15.75 10.37 -14.80
N SER A 458 16.69 10.25 -15.75
CA SER A 458 17.81 9.29 -15.67
C SER A 458 18.67 9.45 -14.41
N GLU A 459 18.83 10.69 -13.93
CA GLU A 459 19.60 11.03 -12.72
C GLU A 459 18.76 11.04 -11.43
N VAL A 460 17.48 10.67 -11.53
CA VAL A 460 16.53 10.66 -10.41
C VAL A 460 16.25 9.23 -9.99
N LYS A 461 16.68 8.88 -8.77
CA LYS A 461 16.30 7.60 -8.16
C LYS A 461 14.87 7.69 -7.60
N ALA A 462 13.88 7.29 -8.38
CA ALA A 462 12.48 7.29 -7.99
C ALA A 462 12.16 6.18 -6.97
N VAL A 463 11.21 6.45 -6.08
CA VAL A 463 10.69 5.49 -5.09
C VAL A 463 9.18 5.40 -5.08
N HIS A 464 8.47 6.37 -5.66
CA HIS A 464 7.02 6.37 -5.77
C HIS A 464 6.58 7.02 -7.08
N VAL A 465 5.48 6.54 -7.64
CA VAL A 465 4.82 7.13 -8.81
C VAL A 465 3.31 7.12 -8.61
N ALA A 466 2.64 8.15 -9.10
CA ALA A 466 1.19 8.24 -9.07
C ALA A 466 0.67 8.87 -10.37
N THR A 467 -0.42 8.33 -10.90
CA THR A 467 -1.02 8.73 -12.18
C THR A 467 -2.50 9.07 -11.97
N GLY A 468 -2.90 10.23 -12.47
CA GLY A 468 -4.29 10.70 -12.48
C GLY A 468 -4.90 10.55 -13.88
N ASP A 469 -5.72 11.51 -14.29
CA ASP A 469 -6.32 11.53 -15.63
C ASP A 469 -5.25 11.73 -16.73
N TYR A 470 -4.70 12.94 -16.82
CA TYR A 470 -3.62 13.32 -17.72
C TYR A 470 -2.42 13.88 -16.96
N THR A 471 -2.18 13.38 -15.75
CA THR A 471 -1.15 13.90 -14.85
C THR A 471 -0.35 12.75 -14.25
N THR A 472 0.96 12.94 -14.12
CA THR A 472 1.86 12.00 -13.45
C THR A 472 2.72 12.73 -12.43
N PHE A 473 2.91 12.09 -11.29
CA PHE A 473 3.84 12.51 -10.24
C PHE A 473 4.88 11.43 -9.98
N VAL A 474 6.11 11.85 -9.76
CA VAL A 474 7.23 10.99 -9.35
C VAL A 474 7.85 11.55 -8.09
N VAL A 475 8.10 10.70 -7.08
CA VAL A 475 8.83 11.07 -5.87
C VAL A 475 10.17 10.35 -5.87
N SER A 476 11.24 11.11 -5.67
CA SER A 476 12.59 10.58 -5.53
C SER A 476 12.88 10.06 -4.12
N GLU A 477 13.93 9.28 -3.95
CA GLU A 477 14.42 8.81 -2.64
C GLU A 477 14.70 9.97 -1.67
N LYS A 478 15.14 11.12 -2.20
CA LYS A 478 15.41 12.36 -1.43
C LYS A 478 14.14 13.11 -1.03
N GLY A 479 12.97 12.71 -1.53
CA GLY A 479 11.70 13.40 -1.32
C GLY A 479 11.43 14.55 -2.29
N ASP A 480 12.29 14.78 -3.29
CA ASP A 480 11.97 15.70 -4.39
C ASP A 480 10.78 15.13 -5.20
N VAL A 481 9.83 16.00 -5.50
CA VAL A 481 8.62 15.67 -6.26
C VAL A 481 8.71 16.28 -7.65
N TYR A 482 8.48 15.47 -8.67
CA TYR A 482 8.39 15.88 -10.07
C TYR A 482 6.97 15.64 -10.57
N SER A 483 6.47 16.52 -11.43
CA SER A 483 5.17 16.35 -12.09
C SER A 483 5.22 16.75 -13.56
N PHE A 484 4.31 16.16 -14.33
CA PHE A 484 4.16 16.40 -15.77
C PHE A 484 2.76 15.99 -16.23
N GLY A 485 2.30 16.57 -17.34
CA GLY A 485 0.97 16.38 -17.89
C GLY A 485 0.17 17.66 -18.06
N CYS A 486 -1.15 17.54 -17.94
CA CYS A 486 -2.12 18.61 -18.20
C CYS A 486 -1.92 19.82 -17.29
N GLY A 487 -1.60 20.96 -17.91
CA GLY A 487 -1.40 22.23 -17.22
C GLY A 487 -2.70 22.87 -16.76
N GLU A 488 -3.85 22.52 -17.36
CA GLU A 488 -5.13 23.25 -17.20
C GLU A 488 -5.68 23.34 -15.76
N SER A 489 -5.08 22.64 -14.80
CA SER A 489 -5.43 22.72 -13.38
C SER A 489 -4.22 23.00 -12.49
N SER A 490 -4.47 23.65 -11.35
CA SER A 490 -3.47 23.84 -10.29
C SER A 490 -2.95 22.54 -9.65
N SER A 491 -3.39 21.37 -10.12
CA SER A 491 -3.11 20.05 -9.55
C SER A 491 -1.67 19.55 -9.75
N LEU A 492 -0.88 20.17 -10.64
CA LEU A 492 0.55 19.86 -10.84
C LEU A 492 1.48 20.49 -9.79
N GLY A 493 1.01 21.52 -9.07
CA GLY A 493 1.79 22.21 -8.04
C GLY A 493 2.80 23.24 -8.55
N HIS A 494 2.78 23.56 -9.85
CA HIS A 494 3.57 24.65 -10.45
C HIS A 494 2.78 25.96 -10.41
N ASN A 495 3.35 27.00 -9.77
CA ASN A 495 2.80 28.35 -9.87
C ASN A 495 3.46 29.09 -11.03
N THR A 496 2.77 29.24 -12.16
CA THR A 496 3.15 30.25 -13.15
C THR A 496 2.58 31.59 -12.68
N GLY A 497 3.23 32.19 -11.67
CA GLY A 497 2.96 33.55 -11.25
C GLY A 497 3.42 34.53 -12.32
N GLY A 498 2.55 34.82 -13.30
CA GLY A 498 2.72 36.00 -14.13
C GLY A 498 2.35 37.23 -13.31
N ALA A 499 3.34 38.07 -13.00
CA ALA A 499 3.17 39.37 -12.33
C ALA A 499 2.45 40.42 -13.21
N ASP A 500 2.05 40.06 -14.43
CA ASP A 500 1.31 40.92 -15.34
C ASP A 500 -0.05 40.27 -15.59
N GLY A 501 -1.13 40.99 -15.29
CA GLY A 501 -2.54 40.54 -15.32
C GLY A 501 -3.10 40.17 -16.70
N GLN A 502 -2.28 39.59 -17.57
CA GLN A 502 -2.56 39.03 -18.89
C GLN A 502 -1.54 37.91 -19.18
N GLY A 503 -1.60 36.80 -18.42
CA GLY A 503 -0.75 35.63 -18.61
C GLY A 503 -1.57 34.40 -19.01
N ASN A 504 -1.22 33.80 -20.15
CA ASN A 504 -1.90 32.65 -20.75
C ASN A 504 -2.11 31.49 -19.75
N ARG A 505 -3.23 30.78 -19.90
CA ARG A 505 -3.60 29.56 -19.16
C ARG A 505 -2.41 28.61 -19.05
N HIS A 506 -2.22 28.06 -17.86
CA HIS A 506 -1.22 27.06 -17.49
C HIS A 506 -0.86 26.10 -18.64
N THR A 507 0.39 26.17 -19.12
CA THR A 507 0.88 25.34 -20.22
C THR A 507 1.09 23.90 -19.76
N ASN A 508 0.83 22.92 -20.64
CA ASN A 508 1.15 21.52 -20.39
C ASN A 508 2.64 21.34 -20.09
N VAL A 509 2.94 20.46 -19.14
CA VAL A 509 4.30 20.12 -18.75
C VAL A 509 4.67 18.81 -19.44
N LEU A 510 5.36 18.90 -20.58
CA LEU A 510 5.63 17.73 -21.45
C LEU A 510 6.83 16.87 -21.00
N SER A 511 7.71 17.45 -20.18
CA SER A 511 8.84 16.77 -19.56
C SER A 511 8.76 16.95 -18.04
N PRO A 512 9.19 15.97 -17.23
CA PRO A 512 9.15 16.06 -15.77
C PRO A 512 9.77 17.34 -15.23
N GLU A 513 8.99 18.13 -14.51
CA GLU A 513 9.44 19.35 -13.85
C GLU A 513 9.35 19.20 -12.34
N ILE A 514 10.27 19.85 -11.63
CA ILE A 514 10.30 19.78 -10.17
C ILE A 514 9.24 20.70 -9.56
N VAL A 515 8.48 20.17 -8.60
CA VAL A 515 7.44 20.90 -7.88
C VAL A 515 8.09 21.72 -6.77
N THR A 516 8.60 22.91 -7.12
CA THR A 516 9.37 23.78 -6.22
C THR A 516 8.59 24.24 -4.99
N SER A 517 7.27 24.34 -5.09
CA SER A 517 6.38 24.68 -3.96
C SER A 517 6.45 23.61 -2.85
N LEU A 518 6.56 22.33 -3.20
CA LEU A 518 6.76 21.23 -2.24
C LEU A 518 8.18 21.21 -1.65
N LYS A 519 9.19 21.80 -2.29
CA LYS A 519 10.53 21.95 -1.67
C LYS A 519 10.55 22.88 -0.47
N GLN A 520 9.58 23.79 -0.38
CA GLN A 520 9.45 24.71 0.75
C GLN A 520 8.91 23.99 2.00
N VAL A 521 8.22 22.86 1.80
CA VAL A 521 7.92 21.90 2.85
C VAL A 521 9.25 21.26 3.25
N LYS A 522 9.85 21.72 4.35
CA LYS A 522 11.16 21.28 4.86
C LYS A 522 11.13 19.84 5.43
N GLU A 523 10.44 18.93 4.75
CA GLU A 523 10.24 17.55 5.14
C GLU A 523 10.26 16.66 3.89
N ARG A 524 10.65 15.40 4.08
CA ARG A 524 10.74 14.44 3.01
C ARG A 524 9.33 13.97 2.61
N VAL A 525 8.89 14.30 1.40
CA VAL A 525 7.67 13.73 0.81
C VAL A 525 7.93 12.25 0.52
N VAL A 526 6.99 11.40 0.91
CA VAL A 526 7.09 9.94 0.75
C VAL A 526 6.03 9.37 -0.17
N GLN A 527 4.94 10.11 -0.39
CA GLN A 527 3.83 9.64 -1.21
C GLN A 527 3.07 10.82 -1.80
N ILE A 528 2.68 10.67 -3.06
CA ILE A 528 1.67 11.50 -3.72
C ILE A 528 0.43 10.65 -3.96
N SER A 529 -0.73 11.26 -3.72
CA SER A 529 -2.04 10.72 -4.03
C SER A 529 -2.82 11.78 -4.78
N LEU A 530 -3.38 11.45 -5.94
CA LEU A 530 -4.07 12.40 -6.81
C LEU A 530 -5.37 11.81 -7.33
N THR A 531 -6.31 12.69 -7.65
CA THR A 531 -7.58 12.30 -8.25
C THR A 531 -7.34 11.59 -9.59
N ASN A 532 -7.85 10.36 -9.69
CA ASN A 532 -7.88 9.58 -10.92
C ASN A 532 -9.31 9.56 -11.50
N SER A 533 -9.71 10.66 -12.15
CA SER A 533 -11.06 10.82 -12.72
C SER A 533 -11.04 11.83 -13.85
N ILE A 534 -11.83 11.58 -14.89
CA ILE A 534 -12.03 12.47 -16.05
C ILE A 534 -13.19 13.47 -15.86
N TYR A 535 -13.99 13.30 -14.81
CA TYR A 535 -15.23 14.07 -14.58
C TYR A 535 -15.13 15.06 -13.43
N TRP A 536 -14.08 14.95 -12.62
CA TRP A 536 -13.94 15.72 -11.39
C TRP A 536 -12.66 16.54 -11.46
N ASN A 537 -12.75 17.77 -10.97
CA ASN A 537 -11.57 18.63 -10.85
C ASN A 537 -10.55 17.96 -9.92
N ALA A 538 -9.32 17.82 -10.43
CA ALA A 538 -8.29 17.06 -9.75
C ALA A 538 -7.71 17.82 -8.56
N HIS A 539 -7.46 17.08 -7.48
CA HIS A 539 -6.66 17.56 -6.36
C HIS A 539 -5.59 16.53 -6.00
N THR A 540 -4.58 16.99 -5.29
CA THR A 540 -3.38 16.24 -4.99
C THR A 540 -3.01 16.40 -3.53
N PHE A 541 -2.69 15.27 -2.91
CA PHE A 541 -2.08 15.20 -1.59
C PHE A 541 -0.60 14.83 -1.68
N ALA A 542 0.20 15.51 -0.88
CA ALA A 542 1.56 15.11 -0.55
C ALA A 542 1.65 14.73 0.93
N LEU A 543 2.06 13.50 1.19
CA LEU A 543 2.25 12.97 2.54
C LEU A 543 3.75 12.92 2.85
N THR A 544 4.16 13.49 3.99
CA THR A 544 5.55 13.48 4.45
C THR A 544 5.86 12.28 5.32
N GLU A 545 7.16 12.04 5.55
CA GLU A 545 7.63 10.94 6.40
C GLU A 545 7.18 11.04 7.86
N SER A 546 6.94 12.27 8.34
CA SER A 546 6.46 12.61 9.70
C SER A 546 4.94 12.67 9.81
N GLY A 547 4.22 12.06 8.85
CA GLY A 547 2.76 12.01 8.88
C GLY A 547 2.06 13.32 8.50
N LYS A 548 2.75 14.38 8.06
CA LYS A 548 2.06 15.62 7.68
C LYS A 548 1.45 15.53 6.30
N LEU A 549 0.21 15.98 6.19
CA LEU A 549 -0.55 16.00 4.94
C LEU A 549 -0.61 17.41 4.36
N TYR A 550 -0.25 17.54 3.08
CA TYR A 550 -0.37 18.78 2.31
C TYR A 550 -1.30 18.57 1.12
N ALA A 551 -2.14 19.56 0.80
CA ALA A 551 -3.14 19.51 -0.26
C ALA A 551 -3.01 20.69 -1.23
N PHE A 552 -3.26 20.45 -2.52
CA PHE A 552 -3.31 21.45 -3.58
C PHE A 552 -4.16 20.94 -4.76
N GLY A 553 -4.48 21.82 -5.71
CA GLY A 553 -5.42 21.58 -6.80
C GLY A 553 -6.82 22.10 -6.48
N ALA A 554 -7.85 21.43 -6.99
CA ALA A 554 -9.24 21.84 -6.83
C ALA A 554 -9.75 21.69 -5.38
N GLY A 555 -10.53 22.67 -4.92
CA GLY A 555 -11.12 22.70 -3.57
C GLY A 555 -12.57 23.21 -3.55
N ASP A 556 -13.23 23.24 -4.71
CA ASP A 556 -14.60 23.69 -4.94
C ASP A 556 -15.68 22.86 -4.21
N LYS A 557 -15.30 21.71 -3.64
CA LYS A 557 -16.15 20.81 -2.87
C LYS A 557 -15.65 20.58 -1.44
N GLY A 558 -14.63 21.31 -1.00
CA GLY A 558 -13.97 21.08 0.30
C GLY A 558 -13.00 19.89 0.32
N GLN A 559 -12.70 19.28 -0.84
CA GLN A 559 -11.85 18.10 -0.97
C GLN A 559 -10.38 18.32 -0.59
N LEU A 560 -9.94 19.57 -0.43
CA LEU A 560 -8.62 19.88 0.11
C LEU A 560 -8.56 19.76 1.64
N GLY A 561 -9.71 19.82 2.33
CA GLY A 561 -9.76 19.84 3.80
C GLY A 561 -9.25 21.14 4.42
N VAL A 562 -9.06 22.16 3.59
CA VAL A 562 -8.66 23.53 3.96
C VAL A 562 -9.58 24.51 3.25
N GLU A 563 -9.99 25.55 3.96
CA GLU A 563 -10.89 26.56 3.40
C GLU A 563 -10.15 27.41 2.35
N LEU A 564 -10.80 27.61 1.20
CA LEU A 564 -10.34 28.52 0.17
C LEU A 564 -10.85 29.95 0.46
N ALA A 565 -10.12 30.95 -0.02
CA ALA A 565 -10.60 32.33 0.06
C ALA A 565 -11.86 32.52 -0.79
N ALA A 566 -12.68 33.52 -0.46
CA ALA A 566 -13.88 33.84 -1.23
C ALA A 566 -13.53 34.01 -2.72
N ASN A 567 -14.27 33.31 -3.60
CA ASN A 567 -14.10 33.24 -5.06
C ASN A 567 -12.92 32.40 -5.60
N GLN A 568 -12.19 31.66 -4.76
CA GLN A 568 -11.21 30.67 -5.22
C GLN A 568 -11.82 29.28 -5.31
N THR A 569 -11.62 28.60 -6.43
CA THR A 569 -12.04 27.20 -6.67
C THR A 569 -10.90 26.20 -6.59
N GLU A 570 -9.67 26.69 -6.62
CA GLU A 570 -8.45 25.89 -6.67
C GLU A 570 -7.27 26.62 -6.02
N ARG A 571 -6.23 25.85 -5.68
CA ARG A 571 -5.04 26.30 -4.97
C ARG A 571 -3.78 25.66 -5.58
N GLY A 572 -2.88 26.46 -6.13
CA GLY A 572 -1.60 25.96 -6.68
C GLY A 572 -0.53 25.66 -5.63
N ASN A 573 -0.57 26.34 -4.47
CA ASN A 573 0.39 26.15 -3.40
C ASN A 573 -0.05 25.06 -2.41
N PRO A 574 0.77 24.03 -2.14
CA PRO A 574 0.50 23.04 -1.11
C PRO A 574 0.25 23.69 0.25
N GLU A 575 -0.89 23.36 0.86
CA GLU A 575 -1.25 23.81 2.20
C GLU A 575 -1.41 22.63 3.14
N ARG A 576 -0.96 22.79 4.38
CA ARG A 576 -1.07 21.73 5.39
C ARG A 576 -2.53 21.52 5.78
N VAL A 577 -2.99 20.29 5.70
CA VAL A 577 -4.31 19.87 6.19
C VAL A 577 -4.23 19.62 7.69
N ASP A 578 -5.23 20.09 8.44
CA ASP A 578 -5.30 19.92 9.90
C ASP A 578 -5.82 18.52 10.28
N VAL A 579 -5.00 17.51 9.98
CA VAL A 579 -5.17 16.13 10.45
C VAL A 579 -3.83 15.65 11.00
N ASP A 580 -3.84 15.17 12.24
CA ASP A 580 -2.70 14.42 12.77
C ASP A 580 -2.85 12.96 12.36
N LEU A 581 -1.90 12.49 11.55
CA LEU A 581 -1.95 11.18 10.95
C LEU A 581 -1.11 10.14 11.69
N ASP A 582 -0.29 10.55 12.67
CA ASP A 582 0.63 9.68 13.40
C ASP A 582 0.11 9.22 14.78
#